data_AF-A0A3S5B5P7-F1
#
_entry.id   AF-A0A3S5B5P7-F1
#
_cell.length_a   1.000
_cell.length_b   1.000
_cell.length_c   1.000
_cell.angle_alpha   90.00
_cell.angle_beta   90.00
_cell.angle_gamma   90.00
#
_symmetry.space_group_name_H-M   'P 1'
#
loop_
_entity.id
_entity.type
_entity.pdbx_description
1 polymer ?
#
loop_
_entity_poly.entity_id
_entity_poly.type
_entity_poly.pdbx_seq_one_letter_code
_entity_poly.pdbx_strand_id
1 'polypeptide(L)'
;MNPRRKSRLYLVVVVLIGVALTATLMLYALRSNIDLFYTPSEILQGKGEKHEKPEVGQRLRIGGMVMPGSVKRDQQSLQVSFKVYDARGPSK
;
A
#
# COMPACT_ATOMS: atom_id res chain seq x y z
N MET A 1 12.60 -28.46 40.69
CA MET A 1 13.02 -27.37 39.76
C MET A 1 13.54 -26.19 40.57
N ASN A 2 14.76 -25.73 40.31
CA ASN A 2 15.39 -24.68 41.12
C ASN A 2 14.67 -23.32 40.88
N PRO A 3 14.06 -22.69 41.89
CA PRO A 3 13.23 -21.48 41.73
C PRO A 3 13.97 -20.32 41.04
N ARG A 4 15.30 -20.25 41.20
CA ARG A 4 16.17 -19.28 40.50
C ARG A 4 16.19 -19.46 38.97
N ARG A 5 16.11 -20.70 38.46
CA ARG A 5 16.04 -20.99 37.01
C ARG A 5 14.67 -20.63 36.43
N LYS A 6 13.58 -20.87 37.17
CA LYS A 6 12.22 -20.48 36.73
C LYS A 6 12.08 -18.97 36.57
N SER A 7 12.57 -18.18 37.53
CA SER A 7 12.51 -16.72 37.46
C SER A 7 13.28 -16.16 36.25
N ARG A 8 14.48 -16.69 35.95
CA ARG A 8 15.25 -16.31 34.76
C ARG A 8 14.53 -16.70 33.47
N LEU A 9 13.88 -17.86 33.43
CA LEU A 9 13.11 -18.30 32.26
C LEU A 9 11.93 -17.35 31.99
N TYR A 10 11.17 -16.96 33.02
CA TYR A 10 10.09 -15.98 32.87
C TYR A 10 10.58 -14.63 32.34
N LEU A 11 11.72 -14.15 32.84
CA LEU A 11 12.31 -12.90 32.37
C LEU A 11 12.69 -12.98 30.88
N VAL A 12 13.33 -14.07 30.46
CA VAL A 12 13.68 -14.30 29.05
C VAL A 12 12.43 -14.36 28.16
N VAL A 13 11.37 -15.05 28.60
CA VAL A 13 10.12 -15.15 27.83
C VAL A 13 9.45 -13.78 27.69
N VAL A 14 9.39 -12.98 28.76
CA VAL A 14 8.81 -11.62 28.70
C VAL A 14 9.60 -10.74 27.73
N VAL A 15 10.93 -10.81 27.77
CA VAL A 15 11.79 -10.05 26.83
C VAL A 15 11.55 -10.51 25.39
N LEU A 16 11.47 -11.82 25.13
CA LEU A 16 11.21 -12.34 23.79
C LEU A 16 9.85 -11.91 23.25
N ILE A 17 8.81 -11.95 24.09
CA ILE A 17 7.47 -11.48 23.71
C ILE A 17 7.51 -9.98 23.41
N GLY A 18 8.18 -9.18 24.24
CA GLY A 18 8.35 -7.74 24.02
C GLY A 18 8.99 -7.44 22.67
N VAL A 19 10.11 -8.10 22.35
CA VAL A 19 10.81 -7.93 21.07
C VAL A 19 9.93 -8.34 19.89
N ALA A 20 9.24 -9.48 19.99
CA ALA A 20 8.34 -9.95 18.94
C ALA A 20 7.19 -8.97 18.68
N LEU A 21 6.60 -8.42 19.75
CA LEU A 21 5.55 -7.40 19.66
C LEU A 21 6.05 -6.14 18.96
N THR A 22 7.20 -5.61 19.37
CA THR A 22 7.79 -4.41 18.74
C THR A 22 8.09 -4.64 17.27
N ALA A 23 8.72 -5.77 16.91
CA ALA A 23 9.03 -6.10 15.52
C ALA A 23 7.75 -6.22 14.66
N THR A 24 6.72 -6.87 15.19
CA THR A 24 5.43 -7.03 14.50
C THR A 24 4.76 -5.69 14.24
N LEU A 25 4.70 -4.82 15.24
CA LEU A 25 4.13 -3.47 15.09
C LEU A 25 4.92 -2.63 14.09
N MET A 26 6.25 -2.74 14.09
CA MET A 26 7.10 -2.01 13.15
C MET A 26 6.86 -2.45 11.70
N LEU A 27 6.78 -3.76 11.45
CA LEU A 27 6.46 -4.31 10.13
C LEU A 27 5.04 -3.93 9.67
N TYR A 28 4.07 -3.94 10.60
CA TYR A 28 2.69 -3.54 10.31
C TYR A 28 2.61 -2.07 9.90
N ALA A 29 3.27 -1.18 10.65
CA ALA A 29 3.32 0.24 10.32
C ALA A 29 3.99 0.47 8.96
N LEU A 30 5.08 -0.23 8.66
CA LEU A 30 5.76 -0.14 7.37
C LEU A 30 4.83 -0.54 6.22
N ARG A 31 4.03 -1.60 6.37
CA ARG A 31 3.05 -2.04 5.34
C ARG A 31 2.02 -0.96 5.02
N SER A 32 1.62 -0.15 6.00
CA SER A 32 0.66 0.94 5.80
C SER A 32 1.24 2.16 5.07
N ASN A 33 2.57 2.32 5.07
CA ASN A 33 3.25 3.47 4.46
C ASN A 33 3.72 3.19 3.01
N ILE A 34 3.50 1.99 2.49
CA ILE A 34 3.86 1.68 1.10
C ILE A 34 2.87 2.40 0.20
N ASP A 35 3.36 3.37 -0.59
CA ASP A 35 2.59 4.01 -1.65
C ASP A 35 1.93 2.93 -2.52
N LEU A 36 0.62 2.77 -2.36
CA LEU A 36 -0.12 1.72 -3.02
C LEU A 36 -0.12 2.03 -4.52
N PHE A 37 0.62 1.20 -5.28
CA PHE A 37 0.58 1.20 -6.73
C PHE A 37 -0.70 0.51 -7.21
N TYR A 38 -1.50 1.21 -8.00
CA TYR A 38 -2.69 0.69 -8.64
C TYR A 38 -2.61 0.86 -10.16
N THR A 39 -3.18 -0.06 -10.91
CA THR A 39 -3.50 0.15 -12.33
C THR A 39 -4.87 0.81 -12.47
N PRO A 40 -5.15 1.54 -13.57
CA PRO A 40 -6.47 2.12 -13.84
C PRO A 40 -7.62 1.12 -13.70
N SER A 41 -7.40 -0.13 -14.12
CA SER A 41 -8.39 -1.21 -14.00
C SER A 41 -8.60 -1.65 -12.55
N GLU A 42 -7.54 -1.76 -11.75
CA GLU A 42 -7.62 -2.12 -10.33
C GLU A 42 -8.32 -1.05 -9.48
N ILE A 43 -8.27 0.23 -9.88
CA ILE A 43 -9.01 1.30 -9.18
C ILE A 43 -10.53 1.11 -9.37
N LEU A 44 -10.95 0.74 -10.59
CA LEU A 44 -12.36 0.55 -10.91
C LEU A 44 -12.90 -0.79 -10.39
N GLN A 45 -12.13 -1.86 -10.58
CA GLN A 45 -12.53 -3.24 -10.29
C GLN A 45 -12.17 -3.67 -8.85
N GLY A 46 -11.27 -2.95 -8.17
CA GLY A 46 -10.71 -3.32 -6.87
C GLY A 46 -9.40 -4.10 -7.02
N LYS A 47 -8.46 -3.89 -6.09
CA LYS A 47 -7.13 -4.54 -6.13
C LYS A 47 -7.12 -5.85 -5.36
N GLY A 48 -6.57 -6.89 -5.99
CA GLY A 48 -6.37 -8.21 -5.40
C GLY A 48 -7.68 -8.95 -5.07
N GLU A 49 -7.55 -10.13 -4.44
CA GLU A 49 -8.72 -10.99 -4.13
C GLU A 49 -9.75 -10.33 -3.19
N LYS A 50 -9.33 -9.32 -2.42
CA LYS A 50 -10.19 -8.59 -1.48
C LYS A 50 -10.99 -7.44 -2.10
N HIS A 51 -10.80 -7.14 -3.39
CA HIS A 51 -11.48 -6.04 -4.09
C HIS A 51 -11.37 -4.70 -3.33
N GLU A 52 -10.21 -4.43 -2.72
CA GLU A 52 -9.98 -3.19 -1.97
C GLU A 52 -9.96 -2.01 -2.94
N LYS A 53 -10.94 -1.11 -2.80
CA LYS A 53 -11.01 0.14 -3.56
C LYS A 53 -10.34 1.25 -2.76
N PRO A 54 -9.55 2.13 -3.41
CA PRO A 54 -8.97 3.27 -2.73
C PRO A 54 -10.07 4.24 -2.27
N GLU A 55 -9.86 4.86 -1.11
CA GLU A 55 -10.77 5.86 -0.56
C GLU A 55 -10.49 7.25 -1.14
N VAL A 56 -11.52 8.09 -1.21
CA VAL A 56 -11.40 9.47 -1.70
C VAL A 56 -10.57 10.29 -0.69
N GLY A 57 -9.43 10.83 -1.14
CA GLY A 57 -8.49 11.58 -0.30
C GLY A 57 -7.20 10.83 0.04
N GLN A 58 -7.11 9.54 -0.30
CA GLN A 58 -5.88 8.76 -0.11
C GLN A 58 -4.83 9.09 -1.19
N ARG A 59 -3.57 9.28 -0.78
CA ARG A 59 -2.45 9.38 -1.73
C ARG A 59 -2.18 7.98 -2.29
N LEU A 60 -2.18 7.89 -3.62
CA LEU A 60 -1.97 6.64 -4.34
C LEU A 60 -1.11 6.90 -5.59
N ARG A 61 -0.41 5.88 -6.05
CA ARG A 61 0.37 5.93 -7.29
C ARG A 61 -0.33 5.10 -8.35
N ILE A 62 -0.58 5.69 -9.51
CA ILE A 62 -1.25 5.01 -10.63
C ILE A 62 -0.23 4.72 -11.73
N GLY A 63 -0.13 3.47 -12.15
CA GLY A 63 0.69 3.05 -13.30
C GLY A 63 -0.18 2.66 -14.49
N GLY A 64 0.13 3.15 -15.69
CA GLY A 64 -0.58 2.76 -16.91
C GLY A 64 -0.06 3.49 -18.15
N MET A 65 -0.67 3.21 -19.30
CA MET A 65 -0.34 3.84 -20.57
C MET A 65 -1.22 5.07 -20.80
N VAL A 66 -0.64 6.13 -21.37
CA VAL A 66 -1.40 7.34 -21.72
C VAL A 66 -2.17 7.11 -23.02
N MET A 67 -3.47 7.40 -23.01
CA MET A 67 -4.31 7.27 -24.20
C MET A 67 -3.85 8.27 -25.28
N PRO A 68 -3.59 7.82 -26.52
CA PRO A 68 -3.19 8.71 -27.62
C PRO A 68 -4.20 9.85 -27.82
N GLY A 69 -3.71 11.07 -28.00
CA GLY A 69 -4.56 12.26 -28.20
C GLY A 69 -5.28 12.79 -26.95
N SER A 70 -5.14 12.15 -25.78
CA SER A 70 -5.82 12.60 -24.55
C SER A 70 -5.11 13.72 -23.80
N VAL A 71 -3.84 14.00 -24.13
CA VAL A 71 -3.01 14.97 -23.42
C VAL A 71 -3.45 16.39 -23.76
N LYS A 72 -4.03 17.08 -22.77
CA LYS A 72 -4.38 18.50 -22.83
C LYS A 72 -3.45 19.27 -21.91
N ARG A 73 -2.72 20.22 -22.47
CA ARG A 73 -1.88 21.16 -21.72
C ARG A 73 -2.61 22.48 -21.66
N ASP A 74 -2.67 23.06 -20.47
CA ASP A 74 -3.13 24.42 -20.31
C ASP A 74 -2.09 25.39 -20.91
N GLN A 75 -2.54 26.49 -21.52
CA GLN A 75 -1.65 27.46 -22.16
C GLN A 75 -1.16 28.56 -21.19
N GLN A 76 -1.87 28.74 -20.07
CA GLN A 76 -1.63 29.80 -19.10
C GLN A 76 -0.96 29.27 -17.82
N SER A 77 -0.95 27.94 -17.63
CA SER A 77 -0.38 27.27 -16.46
C SER A 77 0.37 25.99 -16.84
N LEU A 78 1.08 25.41 -15.87
CA LEU A 78 1.76 24.12 -16.01
C LEU A 78 0.81 22.91 -15.84
N GLN A 79 -0.50 23.13 -15.83
CA GLN A 79 -1.48 22.07 -15.65
C GLN A 79 -1.55 21.17 -16.89
N VAL A 80 -1.50 19.86 -16.67
CA VAL A 80 -1.65 18.86 -17.73
C VAL A 80 -2.70 17.85 -17.32
N SER A 81 -3.67 17.61 -18.20
CA SER A 81 -4.71 16.60 -18.02
C SER A 81 -4.58 15.54 -19.12
N PHE A 82 -4.65 14.27 -18.75
CA PHE A 82 -4.60 13.16 -19.70
C PHE A 82 -5.38 11.96 -19.17
N LYS A 83 -5.76 11.06 -20.08
CA LYS A 83 -6.41 9.80 -19.71
C LYS A 83 -5.38 8.68 -19.70
N VAL A 84 -5.47 7.81 -18.70
CA VAL A 84 -4.61 6.63 -18.57
C VAL A 84 -5.46 5.38 -18.74
N TYR A 85 -4.93 4.37 -19.43
CA TYR A 85 -5.55 3.07 -19.63
C TYR A 85 -4.52 1.95 -19.39
N ASP A 86 -5.02 0.73 -19.20
CA ASP A 86 -4.21 -0.48 -19.05
C ASP A 86 -4.62 -1.52 -20.10
N ALA A 87 -3.70 -2.40 -20.50
CA ALA A 87 -3.94 -3.46 -21.48
C ALA A 87 -4.96 -4.51 -20.99
N ARG A 88 -5.25 -4.54 -19.69
CA ARG A 88 -6.19 -5.49 -19.05
C ARG A 88 -7.60 -4.91 -18.84
N GLY A 89 -7.84 -3.63 -19.14
CA GLY A 89 -9.15 -2.97 -19.02
C GLY A 89 -9.77 -2.65 -20.38
N PRO A 90 -11.11 -2.55 -20.49
CA PRO A 90 -11.77 -2.40 -21.78
C PRO A 90 -11.37 -1.05 -22.39
N SER A 91 -10.64 -1.12 -23.50
CA SER A 91 -10.40 0.02 -24.38
C SER A 91 -11.70 0.37 -25.10
N LYS A 92 -12.54 1.22 -24.52
CA LYS A 92 -13.58 1.95 -25.24
C LYS A 92 -13.72 3.35 -24.69
#